data_AF-A0A840V6G2-F1
#
_entry.id   AF-A0A840V6G2-F1
#
_cell.length_a   1.000
_cell.length_b   1.000
_cell.length_c   1.000
_cell.angle_alpha   90.00
_cell.angle_beta   90.00
_cell.angle_gamma   90.00
#
_symmetry.space_group_name_H-M   'P 1'
#
loop_
_entity.id
_entity.type
_entity.pdbx_description
1 polymer ?
#
loop_
_entity_poly.entity_id
_entity_poly.type
_entity_poly.pdbx_seq_one_letter_code
_entity_poly.pdbx_strand_id
1 'polypeptide(L)'
;MDLLPVEIVPDWNRDGMINNEDRGKVSEENPWRFWRNSDDDSGTEGGDDIQGADAPDYQDSLVDGVRDLVDFFPVHFDLKAVLEALPETEYQYFLKHESQSTTLGGAVPVPSFNVLWYLEADLEADPTGGNGVGSYLKNLVRAQDIAGRTSNLIPQNGLQIPEDMLTAAMEGKGVALFESRQPTDNPIVIEIRKSDGSSVAEIEMPVRILEVESMFRSKFLNENLGGGTQGGVPPEPGNWPDADRNGKHFIFVHGYNVSGEQARGWNSEMFKRMFWSESNAMFTGVAWHGNESQLGTATPDYWRNVHNAFQTSESVADFVNALPGGGKCIAAHSLGNVVVSSAIRDHGLSVANYYMVDAAAAIEAYSFASTLGNAEMSHPDWRVYDQKLWCSEWYKIFPESDNRRKKMTWRDRFGAIPNAYNFHSTGEEVLKNGDGTVPGTIGVATSGGVRAWVKNEMSKGFSFGTGGGLFHNGTGGWDFNGYWDVTTWYPMVGPVTGRRPPAQAATIPLADLEENPFFEPFENEKFHDPALGSAEAGKYDEVSKALAESLPALTFAAGSNPIQIFNTRNIDMMGLRNGWPEARTAPTVDPDLRGWRHSDIRNMAYLYTHKVFDEFINQGKLDQ
;
A
#
# COMPACT_ATOMS: atom_id res chain seq x y z
N MET A 1 -49.25 -22.55 -7.35
CA MET A 1 -48.87 -21.13 -7.35
C MET A 1 -47.37 -21.16 -7.48
N ASP A 2 -46.89 -20.94 -8.70
CA ASP A 2 -45.46 -20.73 -8.89
C ASP A 2 -45.14 -19.37 -8.26
N LEU A 3 -44.15 -19.33 -7.38
CA LEU A 3 -43.67 -18.09 -6.78
C LEU A 3 -43.18 -17.19 -7.93
N LEU A 4 -43.63 -15.93 -7.98
CA LEU A 4 -43.11 -14.96 -8.94
C LEU A 4 -41.60 -14.80 -8.68
N PRO A 5 -40.73 -14.88 -9.69
CA PRO A 5 -39.31 -14.63 -9.52
C PRO A 5 -39.12 -13.14 -9.22
N VAL A 6 -38.86 -12.84 -7.96
CA VAL A 6 -38.61 -11.47 -7.47
C VAL A 6 -37.47 -11.55 -6.48
N GLU A 7 -36.42 -10.78 -6.72
CA GLU A 7 -35.17 -10.84 -5.96
C GLU A 7 -34.49 -9.47 -5.93
N ILE A 8 -33.74 -9.22 -4.86
CA ILE A 8 -32.82 -8.10 -4.75
C ILE A 8 -31.42 -8.71 -4.79
N VAL A 9 -30.65 -8.42 -5.84
CA VAL A 9 -29.42 -9.15 -6.17
C VAL A 9 -28.23 -8.19 -6.18
N PRO A 10 -27.23 -8.34 -5.29
CA PRO A 10 -26.00 -7.59 -5.38
C PRO A 10 -25.07 -8.20 -6.45
N ASP A 11 -24.04 -7.48 -6.85
CA ASP A 11 -22.88 -8.06 -7.55
C ASP A 11 -22.08 -8.92 -6.56
N TRP A 12 -22.44 -10.20 -6.47
CA TRP A 12 -22.00 -11.09 -5.40
C TRP A 12 -20.52 -11.45 -5.54
N ASN A 13 -20.10 -11.77 -6.76
CA ASN A 13 -18.71 -12.13 -7.04
C ASN A 13 -17.80 -10.89 -7.18
N ARG A 14 -18.38 -9.69 -7.38
CA ARG A 14 -17.74 -8.38 -7.57
C ARG A 14 -17.05 -8.23 -8.92
N ASP A 15 -17.49 -8.99 -9.91
CA ASP A 15 -16.92 -8.95 -11.26
C ASP A 15 -17.38 -7.72 -12.07
N GLY A 16 -18.29 -6.92 -11.51
CA GLY A 16 -18.86 -5.74 -12.14
C GLY A 16 -20.06 -6.03 -13.03
N MET A 17 -20.60 -7.25 -12.98
CA MET A 17 -21.82 -7.69 -13.63
C MET A 17 -22.77 -8.30 -12.60
N ILE A 18 -24.07 -8.31 -12.89
CA ILE A 18 -25.07 -9.00 -12.07
C ILE A 18 -25.81 -9.98 -12.99
N ASN A 19 -25.55 -11.27 -12.81
CA ASN A 19 -26.06 -12.32 -13.67
C ASN A 19 -26.56 -13.52 -12.85
N ASN A 20 -26.72 -14.68 -13.50
CA ASN A 20 -27.22 -15.89 -12.82
C ASN A 20 -26.26 -16.46 -11.76
N GLU A 21 -24.97 -16.09 -11.80
CA GLU A 21 -23.98 -16.51 -10.81
C GLU A 21 -24.17 -15.82 -9.45
N ASP A 22 -24.83 -14.66 -9.42
CA ASP A 22 -25.08 -13.88 -8.21
C ASP A 22 -26.38 -14.26 -7.49
N ARG A 23 -27.32 -14.85 -8.24
CA ARG A 23 -28.66 -15.18 -7.76
C ARG A 23 -28.64 -16.30 -6.71
N GLY A 24 -29.44 -16.13 -5.66
CA GLY A 24 -29.56 -17.10 -4.56
C GLY A 24 -28.30 -17.26 -3.70
N LYS A 25 -27.31 -16.35 -3.81
CA LYS A 25 -26.10 -16.38 -2.99
C LYS A 25 -26.28 -15.74 -1.62
N VAL A 26 -27.08 -14.68 -1.57
CA VAL A 26 -27.43 -13.97 -0.33
C VAL A 26 -28.50 -14.74 0.43
N SER A 27 -28.29 -14.94 1.74
CA SER A 27 -29.24 -15.54 2.67
C SER A 27 -29.01 -15.01 4.09
N GLU A 28 -29.87 -15.35 5.06
CA GLU A 28 -29.63 -14.98 6.47
C GLU A 28 -28.32 -15.57 7.03
N GLU A 29 -27.94 -16.76 6.56
CA GLU A 29 -26.71 -17.46 6.99
C GLU A 29 -25.47 -16.94 6.25
N ASN A 30 -25.65 -16.44 5.02
CA ASN A 30 -24.62 -15.87 4.17
C ASN A 30 -25.09 -14.51 3.62
N PRO A 31 -25.17 -13.46 4.46
CA PRO A 31 -25.67 -12.15 4.05
C PRO A 31 -24.67 -11.46 3.11
N TRP A 32 -25.13 -10.44 2.38
CA TRP A 32 -24.20 -9.54 1.69
C TRP A 32 -23.37 -8.77 2.73
N ARG A 33 -22.05 -8.97 2.69
CA ARG A 33 -21.11 -8.39 3.66
C ARG A 33 -20.44 -7.18 3.05
N PHE A 34 -20.61 -6.03 3.69
CA PHE A 34 -20.01 -4.78 3.25
C PHE A 34 -19.64 -3.92 4.46
N TRP A 35 -19.03 -2.76 4.23
CA TRP A 35 -18.56 -1.89 5.27
C TRP A 35 -19.32 -0.57 5.32
N ARG A 36 -19.20 0.10 6.47
CA ARG A 36 -19.65 1.48 6.69
C ARG A 36 -18.64 2.48 6.10
N ASN A 37 -19.14 3.48 5.36
CA ASN A 37 -18.36 4.56 4.74
C ASN A 37 -17.96 5.64 5.76
N SER A 38 -17.14 5.29 6.76
CA SER A 38 -16.89 6.12 7.96
C SER A 38 -15.61 6.95 7.93
N ASP A 39 -14.88 6.89 6.82
CA ASP A 39 -13.77 7.75 6.43
C ASP A 39 -14.27 9.04 5.74
N ASP A 40 -13.33 9.88 5.31
CA ASP A 40 -13.56 11.20 4.68
C ASP A 40 -12.68 11.27 3.42
N ASP A 41 -13.16 10.63 2.36
CA ASP A 41 -12.49 10.49 1.07
C ASP A 41 -13.07 11.49 0.05
N SER A 42 -12.18 12.23 -0.62
CA SER A 42 -12.62 13.26 -1.56
C SER A 42 -11.78 13.38 -2.83
N GLY A 43 -12.47 13.76 -3.90
CA GLY A 43 -11.89 13.98 -5.22
C GLY A 43 -11.23 12.72 -5.78
N THR A 44 -9.90 12.74 -5.89
CA THR A 44 -9.10 11.64 -6.48
C THR A 44 -8.03 11.09 -5.54
N GLU A 45 -7.68 11.84 -4.49
CA GLU A 45 -6.54 11.56 -3.60
C GLU A 45 -6.75 12.04 -2.15
N GLY A 46 -7.87 12.73 -1.85
CA GLY A 46 -8.12 13.32 -0.52
C GLY A 46 -8.69 12.28 0.42
N GLY A 47 -8.25 12.26 1.68
CA GLY A 47 -8.67 11.30 2.71
C GLY A 47 -7.56 10.37 3.23
N ASP A 48 -7.73 9.86 4.45
CA ASP A 48 -6.77 9.00 5.13
C ASP A 48 -7.23 7.55 5.38
N ASP A 49 -8.45 7.19 4.95
CA ASP A 49 -9.07 5.86 5.08
C ASP A 49 -9.11 5.31 6.52
N ILE A 50 -8.91 6.17 7.53
CA ILE A 50 -9.02 5.80 8.94
C ILE A 50 -10.48 5.93 9.36
N GLN A 51 -11.04 4.83 9.86
CA GLN A 51 -12.44 4.82 10.31
C GLN A 51 -12.71 5.82 11.44
N GLY A 52 -13.88 6.44 11.40
CA GLY A 52 -14.36 7.34 12.45
C GLY A 52 -13.94 8.78 12.25
N ALA A 53 -13.93 9.25 10.99
CA ALA A 53 -13.70 10.64 10.66
C ALA A 53 -14.73 11.57 11.36
N ASP A 54 -14.34 12.82 11.61
CA ASP A 54 -15.22 13.83 12.21
C ASP A 54 -16.35 14.24 11.26
N ALA A 55 -16.09 14.18 9.94
CA ALA A 55 -17.03 14.47 8.86
C ALA A 55 -17.05 13.28 7.87
N PRO A 56 -17.63 12.13 8.27
CA PRO A 56 -17.58 10.94 7.44
C PRO A 56 -18.53 11.05 6.23
N ASP A 57 -18.11 10.49 5.10
CA ASP A 57 -18.75 10.65 3.78
C ASP A 57 -20.26 10.31 3.81
N TYR A 58 -20.65 9.27 4.56
CA TYR A 58 -22.07 8.87 4.68
C TYR A 58 -23.04 9.97 5.19
N GLN A 59 -22.53 11.05 5.78
CA GLN A 59 -23.35 12.10 6.41
C GLN A 59 -23.91 13.12 5.44
N ASP A 60 -23.27 13.35 4.29
CA ASP A 60 -23.56 14.53 3.47
C ASP A 60 -24.54 14.25 2.30
N SER A 61 -24.79 12.95 2.04
CA SER A 61 -25.65 12.45 0.96
C SER A 61 -25.14 12.78 -0.44
N LEU A 62 -23.83 12.81 -0.62
CA LEU A 62 -23.13 13.04 -1.87
C LEU A 62 -22.22 11.84 -2.19
N VAL A 63 -21.73 11.80 -3.43
CA VAL A 63 -20.54 11.05 -3.81
C VAL A 63 -19.38 12.03 -3.87
N ASP A 64 -18.45 11.99 -2.92
CA ASP A 64 -17.44 13.05 -2.71
C ASP A 64 -16.23 13.00 -3.66
N GLY A 65 -16.32 12.15 -4.68
CA GLY A 65 -15.37 12.09 -5.76
C GLY A 65 -15.30 10.69 -6.34
N VAL A 66 -14.28 10.45 -7.17
CA VAL A 66 -14.04 9.10 -7.69
C VAL A 66 -13.29 8.21 -6.68
N ARG A 67 -12.76 8.80 -5.60
CA ARG A 67 -12.12 8.04 -4.52
C ARG A 67 -13.15 7.34 -3.64
N ASP A 68 -14.15 8.09 -3.19
CA ASP A 68 -15.31 7.63 -2.40
C ASP A 68 -16.15 6.51 -3.08
N LEU A 69 -16.06 6.36 -4.40
CA LEU A 69 -16.82 5.32 -5.11
C LEU A 69 -16.57 3.89 -4.61
N VAL A 70 -15.42 3.59 -3.99
CA VAL A 70 -15.18 2.25 -3.43
C VAL A 70 -16.11 1.92 -2.25
N ASP A 71 -16.77 2.91 -1.66
CA ASP A 71 -17.68 2.74 -0.53
C ASP A 71 -19.15 2.55 -0.96
N PHE A 72 -19.38 2.44 -2.26
CA PHE A 72 -20.68 2.14 -2.86
C PHE A 72 -20.70 0.71 -3.41
N PHE A 73 -21.83 0.01 -3.28
CA PHE A 73 -22.04 -1.30 -3.92
C PHE A 73 -23.32 -1.35 -4.75
N PRO A 74 -23.31 -2.04 -5.90
CA PRO A 74 -24.47 -2.12 -6.79
C PRO A 74 -25.45 -3.22 -6.37
N VAL A 75 -26.74 -2.94 -6.56
CA VAL A 75 -27.85 -3.85 -6.30
C VAL A 75 -28.88 -3.75 -7.42
N HIS A 76 -29.23 -4.88 -8.03
CA HIS A 76 -30.29 -5.01 -9.02
C HIS A 76 -31.63 -5.34 -8.34
N PHE A 77 -32.67 -4.60 -8.73
CA PHE A 77 -34.05 -4.83 -8.31
C PHE A 77 -34.80 -5.59 -9.41
N ASP A 78 -34.83 -6.92 -9.32
CA ASP A 78 -35.53 -7.78 -10.29
C ASP A 78 -37.04 -7.75 -10.04
N LEU A 79 -37.67 -6.64 -10.45
CA LEU A 79 -39.07 -6.36 -10.16
C LEU A 79 -40.01 -6.61 -11.34
N LYS A 80 -39.49 -7.03 -12.50
CA LYS A 80 -40.30 -7.12 -13.72
C LYS A 80 -41.56 -7.97 -13.53
N ALA A 81 -41.39 -9.19 -13.01
CA ALA A 81 -42.51 -10.11 -12.82
C ALA A 81 -43.53 -9.59 -11.80
N VAL A 82 -43.08 -8.85 -10.77
CA VAL A 82 -44.00 -8.28 -9.78
C VAL A 82 -44.68 -7.01 -10.30
N LEU A 83 -44.01 -6.19 -11.09
CA LEU A 83 -44.61 -5.02 -11.72
C LEU A 83 -45.67 -5.41 -12.76
N GLU A 84 -45.50 -6.52 -13.48
CA GLU A 84 -46.53 -7.08 -14.36
C GLU A 84 -47.77 -7.58 -13.58
N ALA A 85 -47.56 -8.12 -12.38
CA ALA A 85 -48.64 -8.66 -11.53
C ALA A 85 -49.31 -7.60 -10.64
N LEU A 86 -48.55 -6.60 -10.18
CA LEU A 86 -48.91 -5.54 -9.24
C LEU A 86 -48.49 -4.18 -9.87
N PRO A 87 -49.22 -3.70 -10.89
CA PRO A 87 -48.81 -2.53 -11.66
C PRO A 87 -48.85 -1.23 -10.86
N GLU A 88 -47.98 -0.30 -11.22
CA GLU A 88 -47.84 1.03 -10.57
C GLU A 88 -49.13 1.87 -10.57
N THR A 89 -50.08 1.55 -11.45
CA THR A 89 -51.41 2.19 -11.47
C THR A 89 -52.25 1.86 -10.24
N GLU A 90 -51.95 0.76 -9.55
CA GLU A 90 -52.70 0.28 -8.38
C GLU A 90 -51.85 0.16 -7.11
N TYR A 91 -50.53 0.01 -7.28
CA TYR A 91 -49.56 -0.24 -6.21
C TYR A 91 -48.41 0.77 -6.20
N GLN A 92 -47.81 0.95 -5.04
CA GLN A 92 -46.64 1.81 -4.83
C GLN A 92 -45.49 0.99 -4.26
N TYR A 93 -44.27 1.29 -4.70
CA TYR A 93 -43.07 0.56 -4.32
C TYR A 93 -42.18 1.45 -3.45
N PHE A 94 -41.75 0.93 -2.31
CA PHE A 94 -40.92 1.64 -1.33
C PHE A 94 -39.67 0.85 -0.99
N LEU A 95 -38.52 1.50 -1.02
CA LEU A 95 -37.29 1.00 -0.44
C LEU A 95 -37.23 1.41 1.03
N LYS A 96 -37.17 0.45 1.95
CA LYS A 96 -37.12 0.71 3.40
C LYS A 96 -35.99 -0.08 4.06
N HIS A 97 -35.55 0.41 5.20
CA HIS A 97 -34.59 -0.26 6.07
C HIS A 97 -34.93 0.03 7.52
N GLU A 98 -34.82 -0.97 8.40
CA GLU A 98 -35.05 -0.74 9.83
C GLU A 98 -33.89 0.07 10.43
N SER A 99 -34.15 1.34 10.72
CA SER A 99 -33.23 2.24 11.40
C SER A 99 -32.79 1.70 12.77
N GLN A 100 -31.50 1.81 13.07
CA GLN A 100 -30.95 1.53 14.39
C GLN A 100 -31.30 2.65 15.38
N SER A 101 -31.53 2.30 16.65
CA SER A 101 -31.73 3.25 17.74
C SER A 101 -30.41 3.56 18.42
N THR A 102 -30.00 4.82 18.45
CA THR A 102 -28.84 5.24 19.26
C THR A 102 -29.25 5.51 20.71
N THR A 103 -28.42 5.07 21.66
CA THR A 103 -28.71 5.08 23.11
C THR A 103 -28.43 6.41 23.81
N LEU A 104 -28.11 7.49 23.09
CA LEU A 104 -27.80 8.79 23.68
C LEU A 104 -28.95 9.80 23.51
N GLY A 105 -29.76 9.94 24.58
CA GLY A 105 -30.60 11.13 24.81
C GLY A 105 -32.03 11.12 24.28
N GLY A 106 -32.48 10.00 23.71
CA GLY A 106 -33.80 9.82 23.12
C GLY A 106 -33.63 9.09 21.80
N ALA A 107 -34.32 7.97 21.61
CA ALA A 107 -34.18 7.13 20.42
C ALA A 107 -34.56 7.92 19.15
N VAL A 108 -33.59 8.55 18.50
CA VAL A 108 -33.75 9.05 17.13
C VAL A 108 -33.32 7.90 16.22
N PRO A 109 -34.25 7.34 15.42
CA PRO A 109 -33.89 6.32 14.45
C PRO A 109 -32.88 6.91 13.47
N VAL A 110 -31.72 6.27 13.33
CA VAL A 110 -30.71 6.67 12.36
C VAL A 110 -30.75 5.68 11.20
N PRO A 111 -31.03 6.13 9.96
CA PRO A 111 -30.99 5.27 8.79
C PRO A 111 -29.60 4.71 8.51
N SER A 112 -29.56 3.45 8.09
CA SER A 112 -28.32 2.71 7.86
C SER A 112 -27.78 2.83 6.44
N PHE A 113 -28.57 3.34 5.49
CA PHE A 113 -28.17 3.42 4.08
C PHE A 113 -28.59 4.73 3.41
N ASN A 114 -27.75 5.17 2.47
CA ASN A 114 -28.14 6.04 1.37
C ASN A 114 -28.26 5.21 0.08
N VAL A 115 -29.02 5.71 -0.89
CA VAL A 115 -29.19 5.10 -2.22
C VAL A 115 -29.06 6.11 -3.34
N LEU A 116 -28.28 5.75 -4.36
CA LEU A 116 -28.18 6.45 -5.64
C LEU A 116 -28.80 5.57 -6.73
N TRP A 117 -29.73 6.12 -7.51
CA TRP A 117 -30.38 5.40 -8.60
C TRP A 117 -29.45 5.34 -9.83
N TYR A 118 -29.10 4.14 -10.27
CA TYR A 118 -28.14 3.90 -11.36
C TYR A 118 -28.83 3.29 -12.58
N LEU A 119 -29.76 4.07 -13.13
CA LEU A 119 -30.72 3.65 -14.16
C LEU A 119 -30.06 3.23 -15.48
N GLU A 120 -28.87 3.78 -15.74
CA GLU A 120 -28.14 3.58 -16.99
C GLU A 120 -27.32 2.29 -17.01
N ALA A 121 -27.23 1.58 -15.87
CA ALA A 121 -26.49 0.34 -15.76
C ALA A 121 -27.16 -0.81 -16.51
N ASP A 122 -26.33 -1.60 -17.17
CA ASP A 122 -26.64 -2.81 -17.90
C ASP A 122 -25.97 -3.97 -17.16
N LEU A 123 -26.78 -4.96 -16.79
CA LEU A 123 -26.45 -5.99 -15.83
C LEU A 123 -25.23 -6.82 -16.25
N GLU A 124 -25.10 -7.12 -17.54
CA GLU A 124 -24.07 -8.04 -18.05
C GLU A 124 -23.06 -7.32 -18.98
N ALA A 125 -23.07 -5.99 -19.02
CA ALA A 125 -22.10 -5.24 -19.82
C ALA A 125 -20.74 -5.19 -19.12
N ASP A 126 -19.67 -5.23 -19.93
CA ASP A 126 -18.28 -5.14 -19.46
C ASP A 126 -18.10 -3.92 -18.55
N PRO A 127 -17.61 -4.09 -17.31
CA PRO A 127 -17.45 -2.98 -16.35
C PRO A 127 -16.38 -1.98 -16.80
N THR A 128 -15.45 -2.34 -17.68
CA THR A 128 -14.52 -1.36 -18.28
C THR A 128 -15.20 -0.51 -19.36
N GLY A 129 -16.38 -0.94 -19.84
CA GLY A 129 -17.30 -0.18 -20.69
C GLY A 129 -18.00 0.97 -19.96
N GLY A 130 -18.90 1.68 -20.65
CA GLY A 130 -19.54 2.89 -20.10
C GLY A 130 -20.88 2.66 -19.38
N ASN A 131 -21.39 1.43 -19.40
CA ASN A 131 -22.74 1.09 -18.94
C ASN A 131 -22.81 -0.20 -18.12
N GLY A 132 -21.71 -0.89 -17.85
CA GLY A 132 -21.73 -2.03 -16.94
C GLY A 132 -22.04 -1.62 -15.51
N VAL A 133 -22.49 -2.58 -14.70
CA VAL A 133 -22.81 -2.34 -13.28
C VAL A 133 -21.57 -1.87 -12.52
N GLY A 134 -20.40 -2.47 -12.75
CA GLY A 134 -19.13 -2.08 -12.17
C GLY A 134 -18.45 -0.88 -12.84
N SER A 135 -19.07 -0.24 -13.84
CA SER A 135 -18.44 0.84 -14.60
C SER A 135 -18.16 2.09 -13.78
N TYR A 136 -18.89 2.31 -12.68
CA TYR A 136 -18.59 3.39 -11.75
C TYR A 136 -17.17 3.26 -11.13
N LEU A 137 -16.61 2.05 -11.01
CA LEU A 137 -15.27 1.84 -10.47
C LEU A 137 -14.18 1.76 -11.54
N LYS A 138 -14.48 1.24 -12.74
CA LYS A 138 -13.45 0.88 -13.74
C LYS A 138 -13.43 1.80 -14.97
N ASN A 139 -14.49 2.56 -15.24
CA ASN A 139 -14.59 3.43 -16.42
C ASN A 139 -14.48 4.92 -16.07
N LEU A 140 -13.53 5.62 -16.70
CA LEU A 140 -13.22 7.03 -16.41
C LEU A 140 -14.42 7.96 -16.58
N VAL A 141 -15.16 7.82 -17.68
CA VAL A 141 -16.29 8.72 -17.98
C VAL A 141 -17.43 8.46 -17.02
N ARG A 142 -17.74 7.18 -16.78
CA ARG A 142 -18.83 6.80 -15.88
C ARG A 142 -18.55 7.16 -14.43
N ALA A 143 -17.34 6.90 -13.93
CA ALA A 143 -16.94 7.26 -12.59
C ALA A 143 -17.06 8.78 -12.36
N GLN A 144 -16.62 9.60 -13.33
CA GLN A 144 -16.73 11.06 -13.26
C GLN A 144 -18.18 11.56 -13.36
N ASP A 145 -19.04 10.87 -14.11
CA ASP A 145 -20.47 11.16 -14.21
C ASP A 145 -21.24 10.84 -12.91
N ILE A 146 -20.76 9.86 -12.13
CA ILE A 146 -21.33 9.52 -10.82
C ILE A 146 -20.74 10.38 -9.71
N ALA A 147 -19.47 10.75 -9.80
CA ALA A 147 -18.83 11.65 -8.85
C ALA A 147 -19.61 12.97 -8.73
N GLY A 148 -20.01 13.33 -7.52
CA GLY A 148 -20.84 14.50 -7.24
C GLY A 148 -22.35 14.32 -7.45
N ARG A 149 -22.84 13.11 -7.77
CA ARG A 149 -24.27 12.81 -7.74
C ARG A 149 -24.75 12.70 -6.29
N THR A 150 -25.98 13.16 -6.05
CA THR A 150 -26.63 13.08 -4.74
C THR A 150 -27.20 11.68 -4.50
N SER A 151 -27.02 11.17 -3.28
CA SER A 151 -27.67 9.97 -2.77
C SER A 151 -28.86 10.33 -1.89
N ASN A 152 -29.79 9.39 -1.69
CA ASN A 152 -31.01 9.60 -0.92
C ASN A 152 -31.00 8.73 0.32
N LEU A 153 -31.29 9.33 1.47
CA LEU A 153 -31.48 8.61 2.72
C LEU A 153 -32.62 7.60 2.59
N ILE A 154 -32.42 6.36 3.04
CA ILE A 154 -33.50 5.34 3.09
C ILE A 154 -34.14 5.36 4.48
N PRO A 155 -35.32 5.97 4.68
CA PRO A 155 -35.91 6.10 6.00
C PRO A 155 -36.67 4.83 6.41
N GLN A 156 -36.90 4.68 7.73
CA GLN A 156 -37.64 3.54 8.28
C GLN A 156 -39.06 3.40 7.71
N ASN A 157 -39.71 4.50 7.38
CA ASN A 157 -41.06 4.51 6.79
C ASN A 157 -41.07 4.33 5.26
N GLY A 158 -39.91 4.12 4.64
CA GLY A 158 -39.73 3.85 3.21
C GLY A 158 -39.53 5.11 2.36
N LEU A 159 -38.53 5.06 1.48
CA LEU A 159 -38.30 5.95 0.36
C LEU A 159 -39.07 5.41 -0.84
N GLN A 160 -39.93 6.21 -1.47
CA GLN A 160 -40.64 5.77 -2.66
C GLN A 160 -39.64 5.52 -3.80
N ILE A 161 -39.72 4.36 -4.44
CA ILE A 161 -38.89 4.05 -5.61
C ILE A 161 -39.39 4.92 -6.78
N PRO A 162 -38.51 5.69 -7.44
CA PRO A 162 -38.88 6.56 -8.57
C PRO A 162 -39.49 5.81 -9.76
N GLU A 163 -40.38 6.47 -10.50
CA GLU A 163 -41.06 5.92 -11.69
C GLU A 163 -40.08 5.50 -12.80
N ASP A 164 -38.99 6.24 -13.00
CA ASP A 164 -37.95 5.91 -13.96
C ASP A 164 -37.14 4.66 -13.55
N MET A 165 -36.93 4.44 -12.25
CA MET A 165 -36.36 3.21 -11.72
C MET A 165 -37.29 2.01 -11.94
N LEU A 166 -38.59 2.17 -11.70
CA LEU A 166 -39.56 1.09 -11.95
C LEU A 166 -39.71 0.80 -13.45
N THR A 167 -39.65 1.84 -14.29
CA THR A 167 -39.59 1.70 -15.76
C THR A 167 -38.36 0.90 -16.18
N ALA A 168 -37.18 1.23 -15.65
CA ALA A 168 -35.96 0.47 -15.91
C ALA A 168 -36.09 -0.99 -15.45
N ALA A 169 -36.66 -1.24 -14.27
CA ALA A 169 -36.90 -2.58 -13.76
C ALA A 169 -37.88 -3.39 -14.63
N MET A 170 -38.93 -2.76 -15.16
CA MET A 170 -39.86 -3.38 -16.12
C MET A 170 -39.16 -3.81 -17.42
N GLU A 171 -38.14 -3.05 -17.84
CA GLU A 171 -37.28 -3.40 -18.98
C GLU A 171 -36.26 -4.51 -18.66
N GLY A 172 -36.20 -5.00 -17.41
CA GLY A 172 -35.23 -6.00 -16.95
C GLY A 172 -33.87 -5.42 -16.55
N LYS A 173 -33.83 -4.10 -16.26
CA LYS A 173 -32.69 -3.41 -15.64
C LYS A 173 -33.06 -3.05 -14.19
N GLY A 174 -32.66 -1.86 -13.72
CA GLY A 174 -33.05 -1.34 -12.41
C GLY A 174 -31.96 -1.59 -11.37
N VAL A 175 -30.85 -0.87 -11.50
CA VAL A 175 -29.73 -0.94 -10.55
C VAL A 175 -29.70 0.31 -9.69
N ALA A 176 -29.35 0.13 -8.42
CA ALA A 176 -29.06 1.20 -7.48
C ALA A 176 -27.69 0.97 -6.84
N LEU A 177 -26.98 2.06 -6.52
CA LEU A 177 -25.77 2.03 -5.71
C LEU A 177 -26.14 2.35 -4.26
N PHE A 178 -25.69 1.52 -3.33
CA PHE A 178 -25.92 1.66 -1.91
C PHE A 178 -24.65 2.10 -1.20
N GLU A 179 -24.80 3.03 -0.28
CA GLU A 179 -23.76 3.50 0.62
C GLU A 179 -24.20 3.26 2.05
N SER A 180 -23.32 2.66 2.86
CA SER A 180 -23.66 2.27 4.23
C SER A 180 -23.26 3.32 5.24
N ARG A 181 -24.23 3.76 6.06
CA ARG A 181 -24.08 4.83 7.05
C ARG A 181 -23.88 4.34 8.47
N GLN A 182 -24.48 3.20 8.80
CA GLN A 182 -24.47 2.64 10.16
C GLN A 182 -24.33 1.11 10.11
N PRO A 183 -23.69 0.50 11.11
CA PRO A 183 -23.68 -0.95 11.27
C PRO A 183 -25.10 -1.51 11.39
N THR A 184 -25.39 -2.63 10.72
CA THR A 184 -26.71 -3.26 10.73
C THR A 184 -26.64 -4.71 10.26
N ASP A 185 -27.51 -5.55 10.84
CA ASP A 185 -27.83 -6.92 10.38
C ASP A 185 -29.25 -7.00 9.79
N ASN A 186 -30.05 -5.92 9.88
CA ASN A 186 -31.40 -5.87 9.32
C ASN A 186 -31.34 -5.80 7.78
N PRO A 187 -32.22 -6.52 7.06
CA PRO A 187 -32.20 -6.58 5.60
C PRO A 187 -32.57 -5.25 4.93
N ILE A 188 -32.14 -5.08 3.69
CA ILE A 188 -32.70 -4.08 2.77
C ILE A 188 -34.04 -4.62 2.26
N VAL A 189 -35.09 -3.80 2.28
CA VAL A 189 -36.45 -4.26 1.98
C VAL A 189 -37.11 -3.42 0.89
N ILE A 190 -37.68 -4.08 -0.11
CA ILE A 190 -38.66 -3.47 -1.02
C ILE A 190 -40.06 -3.84 -0.55
N GLU A 191 -40.83 -2.84 -0.15
CA GLU A 191 -42.22 -2.98 0.28
C GLU A 191 -43.18 -2.51 -0.81
N ILE A 192 -44.18 -3.33 -1.11
CA ILE A 192 -45.23 -3.03 -2.08
C ILE A 192 -46.50 -2.70 -1.32
N ARG A 193 -47.03 -1.49 -1.53
CA ARG A 193 -48.23 -0.97 -0.86
C ARG A 193 -49.38 -0.78 -1.85
N LYS A 194 -50.62 -0.94 -1.39
CA LYS A 194 -51.81 -0.47 -2.11
C LYS A 194 -51.97 1.04 -1.99
N SER A 195 -52.86 1.59 -2.81
CA SER A 195 -53.27 3.00 -2.74
C SER A 195 -53.84 3.45 -1.39
N ASP A 196 -54.33 2.53 -0.55
CA ASP A 196 -54.77 2.82 0.82
C ASP A 196 -53.63 2.80 1.86
N GLY A 197 -52.39 2.56 1.42
CA GLY A 197 -51.19 2.49 2.24
C GLY A 197 -50.92 1.13 2.89
N SER A 198 -51.77 0.12 2.69
CA SER A 198 -51.55 -1.22 3.25
C SER A 198 -50.43 -1.97 2.53
N SER A 199 -49.52 -2.59 3.29
CA SER A 199 -48.46 -3.47 2.75
C SER A 199 -49.06 -4.77 2.21
N VAL A 200 -48.57 -5.21 1.06
CA VAL A 200 -49.04 -6.40 0.32
C VAL A 200 -47.94 -7.45 0.22
N ALA A 201 -46.70 -7.02 0.03
CA ALA A 201 -45.54 -7.89 -0.08
C ALA A 201 -44.28 -7.14 0.35
N GLU A 202 -43.32 -7.89 0.88
CA GLU A 202 -41.97 -7.43 1.20
C GLU A 202 -40.97 -8.40 0.59
N ILE A 203 -39.95 -7.84 -0.07
CA ILE A 203 -38.83 -8.58 -0.67
C ILE A 203 -37.59 -8.12 0.08
N GLU A 204 -36.81 -9.07 0.59
CA GLU A 204 -35.71 -8.79 1.51
C GLU A 204 -34.37 -9.26 0.95
N MET A 205 -33.32 -8.46 1.18
CA MET A 205 -31.93 -8.84 0.99
C MET A 205 -31.20 -8.75 2.33
N PRO A 206 -30.87 -9.90 2.96
CA PRO A 206 -30.01 -9.94 4.13
C PRO A 206 -28.65 -9.26 3.89
N VAL A 207 -28.26 -8.39 4.82
CA VAL A 207 -26.98 -7.68 4.79
C VAL A 207 -26.30 -7.78 6.14
N ARG A 208 -24.98 -7.62 6.15
CA ARG A 208 -24.20 -7.39 7.36
C ARG A 208 -23.20 -6.28 7.13
N ILE A 209 -23.48 -5.14 7.75
CA ILE A 209 -22.66 -3.95 7.71
C ILE A 209 -21.94 -3.78 9.04
N LEU A 210 -20.61 -3.73 8.99
CA LEU A 210 -19.74 -3.40 10.11
C LEU A 210 -18.67 -2.39 9.64
N GLU A 211 -17.74 -2.02 10.51
CA GLU A 211 -16.57 -1.23 10.09
C GLU A 211 -15.66 -2.06 9.17
N VAL A 212 -14.96 -1.42 8.22
CA VAL A 212 -14.10 -2.15 7.24
C VAL A 212 -13.02 -2.98 7.93
N GLU A 213 -12.49 -2.50 9.06
CA GLU A 213 -11.51 -3.23 9.88
C GLU A 213 -12.06 -4.51 10.51
N SER A 214 -13.38 -4.72 10.51
CA SER A 214 -14.01 -5.99 10.93
C SER A 214 -14.00 -7.04 9.82
N MET A 215 -13.52 -6.71 8.63
CA MET A 215 -13.41 -7.60 7.47
C MET A 215 -12.00 -8.15 7.24
N PHE A 216 -11.02 -7.73 8.05
CA PHE A 216 -9.66 -8.24 7.92
C PHE A 216 -8.93 -8.32 9.25
N ARG A 217 -7.79 -9.02 9.26
CA ARG A 217 -6.89 -9.06 10.42
C ARG A 217 -5.86 -7.95 10.30
N SER A 218 -5.51 -7.32 11.42
CA SER A 218 -4.37 -6.41 11.48
C SER A 218 -3.43 -6.79 12.60
N LYS A 219 -2.12 -6.58 12.39
CA LYS A 219 -1.11 -6.81 13.41
C LYS A 219 -0.04 -5.74 13.38
N PHE A 220 0.14 -5.04 14.50
CA PHE A 220 1.30 -4.18 14.71
C PHE A 220 2.43 -4.98 15.36
N LEU A 221 3.54 -5.11 14.67
CA LEU A 221 4.76 -5.78 15.11
C LEU A 221 5.80 -4.70 15.44
N ASN A 222 5.95 -4.38 16.72
CA ASN A 222 6.92 -3.41 17.19
C ASN A 222 7.80 -4.03 18.29
N GLU A 223 9.03 -4.40 17.92
CA GLU A 223 10.01 -4.99 18.84
C GLU A 223 10.61 -3.93 19.79
N ASN A 224 10.60 -2.65 19.42
CA ASN A 224 11.27 -1.55 20.14
C ASN A 224 10.44 -0.93 21.29
N LEU A 225 9.16 -1.29 21.44
CA LEU A 225 8.31 -0.80 22.54
C LEU A 225 8.27 -1.70 23.78
N GLY A 226 9.12 -2.73 23.86
CA GLY A 226 9.11 -3.67 25.01
C GLY A 226 7.80 -4.45 25.16
N GLY A 227 6.90 -4.34 24.18
CA GLY A 227 5.74 -5.20 24.03
C GLY A 227 6.23 -6.53 23.50
N GLY A 228 6.62 -7.42 24.42
CA GLY A 228 6.89 -8.81 24.09
C GLY A 228 5.79 -9.34 23.18
N THR A 229 6.18 -10.11 22.16
CA THR A 229 5.32 -10.96 21.32
C THR A 229 3.93 -11.06 21.91
N GLN A 230 2.98 -10.23 21.45
CA GLN A 230 1.57 -10.57 21.62
C GLN A 230 1.36 -11.76 20.68
N GLY A 231 1.85 -12.92 21.11
CA GLY A 231 2.03 -14.11 20.30
C GLY A 231 0.67 -14.66 19.98
N GLY A 232 0.28 -14.56 18.72
CA GLY A 232 -0.99 -15.06 18.25
C GLY A 232 -1.40 -14.39 16.95
N VAL A 233 -1.92 -15.23 16.07
CA VAL A 233 -2.74 -14.79 14.94
C VAL A 233 -3.98 -14.09 15.51
N PRO A 234 -4.30 -12.85 15.09
CA PRO A 234 -5.55 -12.20 15.46
C PRO A 234 -6.75 -13.11 15.15
N PRO A 235 -7.84 -13.01 15.94
CA PRO A 235 -9.04 -13.79 15.70
C PRO A 235 -9.58 -13.56 14.28
N GLU A 236 -10.42 -14.50 13.84
CA GLU A 236 -11.13 -14.38 12.57
C GLU A 236 -11.96 -13.09 12.49
N PRO A 237 -11.95 -12.38 11.34
CA PRO A 237 -12.76 -11.18 11.15
C PRO A 237 -14.26 -11.48 11.24
N GLY A 238 -15.00 -10.70 12.03
CA GLY A 238 -16.43 -10.91 12.27
C GLY A 238 -17.34 -10.59 11.08
N ASN A 239 -16.81 -9.93 10.04
CA ASN A 239 -17.54 -9.62 8.80
C ASN A 239 -16.88 -10.11 7.51
N TRP A 240 -15.90 -11.00 7.61
CA TRP A 240 -15.29 -11.68 6.46
C TRP A 240 -14.73 -13.03 6.89
N PRO A 241 -15.62 -14.01 7.18
CA PRO A 241 -15.21 -15.28 7.77
C PRO A 241 -14.27 -16.06 6.85
N ASP A 242 -13.22 -16.63 7.43
CA ASP A 242 -12.23 -17.48 6.77
C ASP A 242 -12.89 -18.70 6.12
N ALA A 243 -13.93 -19.25 6.75
CA ALA A 243 -14.66 -20.42 6.26
C ALA A 243 -15.33 -20.19 4.89
N ASP A 244 -15.63 -18.93 4.57
CA ASP A 244 -16.28 -18.52 3.32
C ASP A 244 -15.26 -18.15 2.23
N ARG A 245 -13.96 -18.17 2.54
CA ARG A 245 -12.87 -17.78 1.63
C ARG A 245 -12.32 -18.97 0.86
N ASN A 246 -11.56 -18.69 -0.19
CA ASN A 246 -10.93 -19.71 -1.04
C ASN A 246 -9.72 -20.44 -0.41
N GLY A 247 -9.46 -20.26 0.89
CA GLY A 247 -8.33 -20.85 1.58
C GLY A 247 -6.96 -20.25 1.25
N LYS A 248 -6.91 -19.14 0.50
CA LYS A 248 -5.70 -18.33 0.26
C LYS A 248 -5.68 -17.12 1.19
N HIS A 249 -4.50 -16.51 1.30
CA HIS A 249 -4.27 -15.36 2.18
C HIS A 249 -3.44 -14.30 1.46
N PHE A 250 -3.96 -13.08 1.39
CA PHE A 250 -3.22 -11.91 0.96
C PHE A 250 -2.74 -11.10 2.18
N ILE A 251 -1.45 -10.78 2.21
CA ILE A 251 -0.82 -10.04 3.30
C ILE A 251 -0.26 -8.74 2.73
N PHE A 252 -0.53 -7.62 3.39
CA PHE A 252 0.03 -6.31 3.01
C PHE A 252 0.96 -5.77 4.10
N VAL A 253 2.13 -5.27 3.70
CA VAL A 253 3.12 -4.61 4.58
C VAL A 253 3.37 -3.19 4.07
N HIS A 254 3.05 -2.19 4.89
CA HIS A 254 3.26 -0.78 4.53
C HIS A 254 4.74 -0.38 4.49
N GLY A 255 5.01 0.83 3.98
CA GLY A 255 6.35 1.39 3.85
C GLY A 255 6.84 2.24 5.02
N TYR A 256 7.79 3.12 4.70
CA TYR A 256 8.37 4.15 5.58
C TYR A 256 7.39 5.30 5.86
N ASN A 257 7.56 5.99 7.00
CA ASN A 257 6.80 7.18 7.42
C ASN A 257 5.30 6.88 7.63
N VAL A 258 5.01 5.71 8.18
CA VAL A 258 3.65 5.24 8.51
C VAL A 258 3.64 4.77 9.95
N SER A 259 2.88 5.46 10.81
CA SER A 259 2.64 5.06 12.20
C SER A 259 1.67 3.89 12.28
N GLY A 260 1.55 3.26 13.46
CA GLY A 260 0.56 2.20 13.68
C GLY A 260 -0.89 2.67 13.41
N GLU A 261 -1.19 3.94 13.66
CA GLU A 261 -2.50 4.53 13.35
C GLU A 261 -2.66 4.74 11.83
N GLN A 262 -1.67 5.31 11.16
CA GLN A 262 -1.70 5.51 9.71
C GLN A 262 -1.75 4.17 8.95
N ALA A 263 -1.15 3.11 9.52
CA ALA A 263 -1.19 1.78 8.95
C ALA A 263 -2.61 1.21 8.89
N ARG A 264 -3.52 1.65 9.77
CA ARG A 264 -4.94 1.29 9.71
C ARG A 264 -5.55 1.71 8.38
N GLY A 265 -5.40 2.99 8.01
CA GLY A 265 -5.89 3.51 6.74
C GLY A 265 -5.27 2.83 5.52
N TRP A 266 -3.95 2.59 5.53
CA TRP A 266 -3.30 1.79 4.49
C TRP A 266 -3.89 0.38 4.36
N ASN A 267 -4.16 -0.29 5.47
CA ASN A 267 -4.70 -1.65 5.45
C ASN A 267 -6.16 -1.67 4.96
N SER A 268 -6.98 -0.72 5.43
CA SER A 268 -8.36 -0.53 4.98
C SER A 268 -8.41 -0.33 3.48
N GLU A 269 -7.61 0.60 2.96
CA GLU A 269 -7.66 0.95 1.55
C GLU A 269 -7.16 -0.17 0.64
N MET A 270 -6.08 -0.85 1.03
CA MET A 270 -5.61 -2.03 0.31
C MET A 270 -6.64 -3.18 0.36
N PHE A 271 -7.38 -3.34 1.47
CA PHE A 271 -8.46 -4.31 1.55
C PHE A 271 -9.62 -3.95 0.60
N LYS A 272 -10.12 -2.70 0.63
CA LYS A 272 -11.21 -2.23 -0.24
C LYS A 272 -10.88 -2.47 -1.73
N ARG A 273 -9.65 -2.18 -2.14
CA ARG A 273 -9.18 -2.39 -3.53
C ARG A 273 -9.10 -3.85 -3.91
N MET A 274 -8.55 -4.70 -3.02
CA MET A 274 -8.54 -6.15 -3.24
C MET A 274 -9.97 -6.71 -3.30
N PHE A 275 -10.89 -6.19 -2.49
CA PHE A 275 -12.30 -6.57 -2.51
C PHE A 275 -12.93 -6.26 -3.88
N TRP A 276 -12.74 -5.04 -4.40
CA TRP A 276 -13.30 -4.63 -5.70
C TRP A 276 -12.54 -5.16 -6.92
N SER A 277 -11.39 -5.79 -6.72
CA SER A 277 -10.70 -6.61 -7.72
C SER A 277 -11.08 -8.09 -7.63
N GLU A 278 -12.19 -8.44 -6.96
CA GLU A 278 -12.74 -9.82 -6.92
C GLU A 278 -11.98 -10.79 -5.98
N SER A 279 -11.06 -10.31 -5.14
CA SER A 279 -10.35 -11.19 -4.19
C SER A 279 -11.32 -11.91 -3.24
N ASN A 280 -11.30 -13.23 -3.24
CA ASN A 280 -12.01 -14.08 -2.28
C ASN A 280 -11.05 -14.71 -1.24
N ALA A 281 -9.85 -14.14 -1.10
CA ALA A 281 -8.86 -14.56 -0.11
C ALA A 281 -9.11 -13.94 1.27
N MET A 282 -8.53 -14.55 2.31
CA MET A 282 -8.33 -13.89 3.60
C MET A 282 -7.37 -12.70 3.43
N PHE A 283 -7.52 -11.65 4.24
CA PHE A 283 -6.63 -10.49 4.23
C PHE A 283 -6.01 -10.23 5.60
N THR A 284 -4.71 -9.92 5.62
CA THR A 284 -4.01 -9.41 6.81
C THR A 284 -3.16 -8.18 6.49
N GLY A 285 -3.40 -7.10 7.22
CA GLY A 285 -2.53 -5.92 7.25
C GLY A 285 -1.44 -6.06 8.33
N VAL A 286 -0.19 -5.82 7.96
CA VAL A 286 0.96 -5.87 8.87
C VAL A 286 1.55 -4.47 9.01
N ALA A 287 1.57 -4.00 10.24
CA ALA A 287 2.18 -2.74 10.62
C ALA A 287 3.50 -2.97 11.36
N TRP A 288 4.47 -2.08 11.15
CA TRP A 288 5.80 -2.15 11.77
C TRP A 288 6.32 -0.74 12.10
N HIS A 289 7.39 -0.64 12.90
CA HIS A 289 7.92 0.64 13.37
C HIS A 289 8.77 1.37 12.30
N GLY A 290 8.13 1.78 11.22
CA GLY A 290 8.73 2.49 10.08
C GLY A 290 8.64 4.01 10.14
N ASN A 291 8.31 4.58 11.30
CA ASN A 291 8.10 6.01 11.53
C ASN A 291 8.89 6.56 12.72
N GLU A 292 10.00 5.93 13.11
CA GLU A 292 10.88 6.45 14.16
C GLU A 292 11.42 7.82 13.75
N SER A 293 11.34 8.82 14.63
CA SER A 293 11.60 10.26 14.38
C SER A 293 10.49 11.05 13.67
N GLN A 294 9.32 10.46 13.44
CA GLN A 294 8.21 11.17 12.79
C GLN A 294 7.77 12.43 13.57
N LEU A 295 7.74 13.57 12.86
CA LEU A 295 7.27 14.86 13.33
C LEU A 295 6.23 15.40 12.34
N GLY A 296 4.95 15.31 12.71
CA GLY A 296 3.86 15.61 11.79
C GLY A 296 3.83 14.61 10.63
N THR A 297 3.92 15.11 9.39
CA THR A 297 3.88 14.29 8.17
C THR A 297 5.25 13.84 7.68
N ALA A 298 6.34 14.22 8.35
CA ALA A 298 7.69 13.92 7.93
C ALA A 298 8.41 13.05 8.96
N THR A 299 9.11 12.03 8.48
CA THR A 299 10.09 11.27 9.27
C THR A 299 11.48 11.66 8.78
N PRO A 300 12.34 12.32 9.59
CA PRO A 300 13.65 12.78 9.13
C PRO A 300 14.77 11.73 9.13
N ASP A 301 14.73 10.77 10.05
CA ASP A 301 15.77 9.72 10.16
C ASP A 301 15.37 8.47 9.37
N TYR A 302 15.62 8.50 8.06
CA TYR A 302 15.34 7.36 7.18
C TYR A 302 16.13 6.12 7.57
N TRP A 303 17.42 6.26 7.89
CA TRP A 303 18.32 5.14 8.11
C TRP A 303 17.97 4.35 9.37
N ARG A 304 17.55 5.02 10.44
CA ARG A 304 17.02 4.34 11.63
C ARG A 304 15.84 3.44 11.31
N ASN A 305 14.99 3.85 10.37
CA ASN A 305 13.84 3.04 9.94
C ASN A 305 14.23 1.90 8.99
N VAL A 306 15.33 2.03 8.23
CA VAL A 306 15.92 0.88 7.52
C VAL A 306 16.40 -0.17 8.51
N HIS A 307 17.00 0.25 9.63
CA HIS A 307 17.39 -0.67 10.70
C HIS A 307 16.16 -1.35 11.34
N ASN A 308 15.12 -0.58 11.70
CA ASN A 308 13.87 -1.13 12.25
C ASN A 308 13.21 -2.15 11.30
N ALA A 309 13.35 -1.97 9.98
CA ALA A 309 12.83 -2.91 9.00
C ALA A 309 13.51 -4.29 9.12
N PHE A 310 14.84 -4.31 9.27
CA PHE A 310 15.59 -5.55 9.51
C PHE A 310 15.25 -6.19 10.86
N GLN A 311 15.10 -5.39 11.92
CA GLN A 311 14.74 -5.91 13.25
C GLN A 311 13.38 -6.63 13.21
N THR A 312 12.37 -5.98 12.64
CA THR A 312 10.99 -6.51 12.57
C THR A 312 10.84 -7.76 11.68
N SER A 313 11.83 -8.10 10.87
CA SER A 313 11.74 -9.14 9.84
C SER A 313 11.53 -10.55 10.42
N GLU A 314 12.12 -10.87 11.57
CA GLU A 314 11.92 -12.16 12.24
C GLU A 314 10.47 -12.31 12.70
N SER A 315 9.95 -11.30 13.39
CA SER A 315 8.55 -11.26 13.83
C SER A 315 7.55 -11.38 12.67
N VAL A 316 7.86 -10.77 11.52
CA VAL A 316 7.02 -10.90 10.31
C VAL A 316 7.06 -12.33 9.76
N ALA A 317 8.23 -12.96 9.71
CA ALA A 317 8.34 -14.34 9.24
C ALA A 317 7.52 -15.29 10.12
N ASP A 318 7.68 -15.21 11.44
CA ASP A 318 6.95 -16.04 12.40
C ASP A 318 5.44 -15.81 12.30
N PHE A 319 5.01 -14.55 12.25
CA PHE A 319 3.61 -14.19 12.20
C PHE A 319 2.94 -14.69 10.91
N VAL A 320 3.52 -14.40 9.75
CA VAL A 320 2.93 -14.76 8.45
C VAL A 320 2.95 -16.28 8.24
N ASN A 321 4.00 -16.97 8.69
CA ASN A 321 4.04 -18.43 8.66
C ASN A 321 2.93 -19.06 9.53
N ALA A 322 2.54 -18.42 10.64
CA ALA A 322 1.45 -18.87 11.51
C ALA A 322 0.04 -18.57 10.97
N LEU A 323 -0.13 -17.63 10.03
CA LEU A 323 -1.44 -17.32 9.44
C LEU A 323 -2.11 -18.53 8.77
N PRO A 324 -3.45 -18.61 8.77
CA PRO A 324 -4.19 -19.67 8.08
C PRO A 324 -4.06 -19.57 6.56
N GLY A 325 -4.42 -20.66 5.87
CA GLY A 325 -4.45 -20.76 4.41
C GLY A 325 -3.20 -21.38 3.78
N GLY A 326 -3.38 -22.06 2.64
CA GLY A 326 -2.32 -22.82 1.95
C GLY A 326 -1.57 -22.05 0.85
N GLY A 327 -2.13 -20.93 0.37
CA GLY A 327 -1.53 -20.06 -0.64
C GLY A 327 -1.42 -18.63 -0.14
N LYS A 328 -0.23 -18.26 0.38
CA LYS A 328 0.02 -16.93 0.95
C LYS A 328 0.70 -16.04 -0.08
N CYS A 329 0.06 -14.93 -0.46
CA CYS A 329 0.66 -13.88 -1.26
C CYS A 329 0.97 -12.69 -0.35
N ILE A 330 2.18 -12.14 -0.40
CA ILE A 330 2.54 -10.97 0.39
C ILE A 330 2.92 -9.82 -0.53
N ALA A 331 2.34 -8.65 -0.32
CA ALA A 331 2.73 -7.41 -0.97
C ALA A 331 3.41 -6.50 0.04
N ALA A 332 4.51 -5.86 -0.36
CA ALA A 332 5.18 -4.86 0.46
C ALA A 332 5.42 -3.58 -0.34
N HIS A 333 5.13 -2.44 0.28
CA HIS A 333 5.33 -1.13 -0.32
C HIS A 333 6.63 -0.48 0.16
N SER A 334 7.37 0.20 -0.73
CA SER A 334 8.48 1.08 -0.34
C SER A 334 9.51 0.34 0.53
N LEU A 335 9.85 0.86 1.70
CA LEU A 335 10.79 0.28 2.66
C LEU A 335 10.28 -1.03 3.31
N GLY A 336 8.97 -1.31 3.27
CA GLY A 336 8.42 -2.60 3.67
C GLY A 336 9.03 -3.76 2.88
N ASN A 337 9.59 -3.49 1.69
CA ASN A 337 10.32 -4.49 0.92
C ASN A 337 11.62 -4.96 1.58
N VAL A 338 12.26 -4.14 2.43
CA VAL A 338 13.40 -4.59 3.25
C VAL A 338 12.91 -5.55 4.33
N VAL A 339 11.76 -5.27 4.96
CA VAL A 339 11.13 -6.15 5.95
C VAL A 339 10.86 -7.54 5.35
N VAL A 340 10.16 -7.59 4.22
CA VAL A 340 9.76 -8.87 3.61
C VAL A 340 10.94 -9.60 2.98
N SER A 341 11.85 -8.88 2.30
CA SER A 341 13.03 -9.52 1.70
C SER A 341 13.96 -10.12 2.74
N SER A 342 14.16 -9.43 3.86
CA SER A 342 14.91 -9.96 5.00
C SER A 342 14.17 -11.11 5.69
N ALA A 343 12.85 -10.99 5.90
CA ALA A 343 12.04 -12.07 6.47
C ALA A 343 12.17 -13.37 5.64
N ILE A 344 12.15 -13.28 4.31
CA ILE A 344 12.35 -14.43 3.41
C ILE A 344 13.79 -14.94 3.50
N ARG A 345 14.77 -14.03 3.41
CA ARG A 345 16.18 -14.42 3.27
C ARG A 345 16.78 -14.96 4.56
N ASP A 346 16.49 -14.31 5.67
CA ASP A 346 17.21 -14.50 6.93
C ASP A 346 16.39 -15.28 7.97
N HIS A 347 15.05 -15.22 7.87
CA HIS A 347 14.14 -15.73 8.91
C HIS A 347 13.16 -16.80 8.42
N GLY A 348 13.29 -17.25 7.17
CA GLY A 348 12.54 -18.40 6.66
C GLY A 348 11.04 -18.14 6.42
N LEU A 349 10.64 -16.89 6.14
CA LEU A 349 9.29 -16.59 5.65
C LEU A 349 9.00 -17.39 4.38
N SER A 350 7.90 -18.15 4.37
CA SER A 350 7.44 -18.94 3.23
C SER A 350 6.14 -18.39 2.67
N VAL A 351 6.18 -17.93 1.43
CA VAL A 351 5.03 -17.39 0.68
C VAL A 351 4.99 -17.99 -0.71
N ALA A 352 3.80 -18.05 -1.30
CA ALA A 352 3.61 -18.47 -2.69
C ALA A 352 4.12 -17.38 -3.65
N ASN A 353 3.70 -16.13 -3.44
CA ASN A 353 4.12 -14.97 -4.22
C ASN A 353 4.55 -13.82 -3.30
N TYR A 354 5.56 -13.08 -3.72
CA TYR A 354 5.97 -11.83 -3.10
C TYR A 354 5.88 -10.67 -4.12
N TYR A 355 4.99 -9.72 -3.89
CA TYR A 355 4.80 -8.54 -4.73
C TYR A 355 5.57 -7.35 -4.13
N MET A 356 6.63 -6.95 -4.82
CA MET A 356 7.47 -5.82 -4.45
C MET A 356 6.93 -4.54 -5.10
N VAL A 357 6.19 -3.73 -4.35
CA VAL A 357 5.54 -2.51 -4.86
C VAL A 357 6.41 -1.29 -4.56
N ASP A 358 6.88 -0.62 -5.61
CA ASP A 358 7.75 0.57 -5.51
C ASP A 358 8.89 0.33 -4.50
N ALA A 359 9.66 -0.74 -4.66
CA ALA A 359 10.63 -1.19 -3.67
C ALA A 359 11.77 -0.17 -3.41
N ALA A 360 11.80 0.38 -2.20
CA ALA A 360 12.87 1.26 -1.70
C ALA A 360 14.10 0.45 -1.26
N ALA A 361 14.62 -0.37 -2.18
CA ALA A 361 15.78 -1.22 -2.00
C ALA A 361 16.63 -1.17 -3.28
N ALA A 362 17.94 -1.23 -3.14
CA ALA A 362 18.85 -1.19 -4.28
C ALA A 362 18.73 -2.46 -5.14
N ILE A 363 18.84 -2.32 -6.47
CA ILE A 363 18.85 -3.48 -7.39
C ILE A 363 19.95 -4.47 -7.03
N GLU A 364 21.12 -3.99 -6.60
CA GLU A 364 22.25 -4.85 -6.21
C GLU A 364 21.92 -5.76 -5.02
N ALA A 365 20.91 -5.44 -4.20
CA ALA A 365 20.44 -6.31 -3.12
C ALA A 365 19.87 -7.64 -3.59
N TYR A 366 19.36 -7.68 -4.82
CA TYR A 366 18.77 -8.88 -5.43
C TYR A 366 19.64 -9.50 -6.53
N SER A 367 20.58 -8.72 -7.07
CA SER A 367 21.40 -9.13 -8.21
C SER A 367 22.81 -8.54 -8.11
N PHE A 368 23.75 -9.35 -7.63
CA PHE A 368 25.17 -9.00 -7.50
C PHE A 368 25.78 -8.39 -8.78
N ALA A 369 25.35 -8.88 -9.95
CA ALA A 369 25.90 -8.47 -11.25
C ALA A 369 25.44 -7.09 -11.73
N SER A 370 24.49 -6.45 -11.05
CA SER A 370 23.97 -5.15 -11.48
C SER A 370 25.01 -4.05 -11.26
N THR A 371 25.21 -3.24 -12.28
CA THR A 371 26.01 -2.01 -12.21
C THR A 371 25.19 -0.76 -12.54
N LEU A 372 23.86 -0.92 -12.67
CA LEU A 372 22.97 0.15 -13.10
C LEU A 372 22.86 1.22 -12.01
N GLY A 373 23.40 2.40 -12.28
CA GLY A 373 23.42 3.54 -11.36
C GLY A 373 24.72 3.72 -10.56
N ASN A 374 25.73 2.84 -10.72
CA ASN A 374 26.98 2.90 -9.93
C ASN A 374 27.67 4.27 -9.97
N ALA A 375 27.70 4.93 -11.12
CA ALA A 375 28.28 6.26 -11.23
C ALA A 375 27.34 7.32 -10.65
N GLU A 376 26.05 7.18 -10.91
CA GLU A 376 25.00 8.15 -10.62
C GLU A 376 24.49 8.13 -9.17
N MET A 377 24.83 7.12 -8.38
CA MET A 377 24.44 6.94 -6.96
C MET A 377 25.59 7.12 -5.97
N SER A 378 26.83 7.24 -6.46
CA SER A 378 27.98 7.59 -5.63
C SER A 378 28.03 9.09 -5.34
N HIS A 379 28.49 9.50 -4.16
CA HIS A 379 28.63 10.93 -3.86
C HIS A 379 29.72 11.57 -4.73
N PRO A 380 29.43 12.70 -5.42
CA PRO A 380 30.26 13.24 -6.50
C PRO A 380 31.69 13.59 -6.08
N ASP A 381 31.90 14.10 -4.87
CA ASP A 381 33.23 14.48 -4.35
C ASP A 381 34.21 13.29 -4.27
N TRP A 382 33.69 12.06 -4.19
CA TRP A 382 34.49 10.87 -3.95
C TRP A 382 34.79 10.07 -5.24
N ARG A 383 34.22 10.47 -6.38
CA ARG A 383 34.39 9.77 -7.67
C ARG A 383 35.81 9.83 -8.23
N VAL A 384 36.60 10.81 -7.80
CA VAL A 384 38.01 10.95 -8.18
C VAL A 384 38.94 10.03 -7.39
N TYR A 385 38.45 9.42 -6.31
CA TYR A 385 39.19 8.46 -5.48
C TYR A 385 38.97 7.04 -5.99
N ASP A 386 39.96 6.17 -5.77
CA ASP A 386 39.87 4.75 -6.09
C ASP A 386 38.74 4.09 -5.28
N GLN A 387 37.89 3.30 -5.95
CA GLN A 387 36.76 2.61 -5.34
C GLN A 387 37.17 1.66 -4.21
N LYS A 388 38.41 1.18 -4.16
CA LYS A 388 38.90 0.38 -3.03
C LYS A 388 38.81 1.10 -1.69
N LEU A 389 38.72 2.43 -1.71
CA LEU A 389 38.59 3.28 -0.53
C LEU A 389 37.13 3.44 -0.09
N TRP A 390 36.17 3.20 -0.99
CA TRP A 390 34.75 3.49 -0.76
C TRP A 390 34.17 2.63 0.34
N CYS A 391 33.35 3.26 1.19
CA CYS A 391 32.67 2.57 2.28
C CYS A 391 31.79 1.40 1.78
N SER A 392 31.07 1.59 0.67
CA SER A 392 30.26 0.56 0.00
C SER A 392 31.08 -0.63 -0.55
N GLU A 393 32.40 -0.47 -0.66
CA GLU A 393 33.35 -1.48 -1.13
C GLU A 393 34.22 -2.05 0.00
N TRP A 394 33.99 -1.65 1.26
CA TRP A 394 34.79 -2.07 2.41
C TRP A 394 34.89 -3.60 2.55
N TYR A 395 33.81 -4.32 2.22
CA TYR A 395 33.79 -5.79 2.21
C TYR A 395 34.87 -6.44 1.33
N LYS A 396 35.36 -5.74 0.28
CA LYS A 396 36.39 -6.25 -0.65
C LYS A 396 37.78 -6.32 -0.03
N ILE A 397 38.01 -5.61 1.08
CA ILE A 397 39.27 -5.65 1.83
C ILE A 397 39.51 -7.06 2.39
N PHE A 398 38.44 -7.79 2.70
CA PHE A 398 38.52 -9.04 3.44
C PHE A 398 38.71 -10.29 2.53
N PRO A 399 39.61 -11.20 2.93
CA PRO A 399 39.80 -12.48 2.25
C PRO A 399 38.61 -13.42 2.49
N GLU A 400 38.50 -14.48 1.68
CA GLU A 400 37.45 -15.51 1.84
C GLU A 400 37.43 -16.16 3.23
N SER A 401 38.59 -16.21 3.91
CA SER A 401 38.69 -16.73 5.28
C SER A 401 37.91 -15.90 6.30
N ASP A 402 37.65 -14.63 6.00
CA ASP A 402 36.78 -13.75 6.79
C ASP A 402 35.47 -13.47 6.04
N ASN A 403 34.74 -14.54 5.78
CA ASN A 403 33.49 -14.50 5.03
C ASN A 403 32.41 -13.61 5.67
N ARG A 404 32.49 -13.31 6.97
CA ARG A 404 31.48 -12.51 7.66
C ARG A 404 31.60 -11.03 7.30
N ARG A 405 32.79 -10.42 7.45
CA ARG A 405 33.03 -9.04 6.99
C ARG A 405 32.95 -8.93 5.46
N LYS A 406 33.33 -9.99 4.73
CA LYS A 406 33.17 -10.06 3.28
C LYS A 406 31.72 -10.01 2.79
N LYS A 407 30.74 -10.29 3.65
CA LYS A 407 29.31 -10.23 3.34
C LYS A 407 28.63 -8.93 3.78
N MET A 408 29.37 -8.01 4.39
CA MET A 408 28.84 -6.70 4.80
C MET A 408 28.73 -5.76 3.60
N THR A 409 27.77 -6.03 2.72
CA THR A 409 27.50 -5.23 1.53
C THR A 409 26.02 -5.36 1.14
N TRP A 410 25.49 -4.33 0.46
CA TRP A 410 24.19 -4.43 -0.16
C TRP A 410 24.17 -5.47 -1.29
N ARG A 411 25.31 -5.78 -1.92
CA ARG A 411 25.34 -6.72 -3.04
C ARG A 411 24.93 -8.13 -2.63
N ASP A 412 23.90 -8.64 -3.30
CA ASP A 412 23.31 -9.97 -3.05
C ASP A 412 22.78 -10.13 -1.62
N ARG A 413 22.48 -9.03 -0.92
CA ARG A 413 22.03 -9.05 0.48
C ARG A 413 20.80 -9.93 0.68
N PHE A 414 19.82 -9.81 -0.21
CA PHE A 414 18.62 -10.65 -0.25
C PHE A 414 18.78 -11.80 -1.24
N GLY A 415 19.60 -11.59 -2.27
CA GLY A 415 19.79 -12.51 -3.38
C GLY A 415 18.53 -12.60 -4.26
N ALA A 416 18.57 -13.51 -5.23
CA ALA A 416 17.40 -13.76 -6.07
C ALA A 416 16.28 -14.39 -5.22
N ILE A 417 15.11 -13.74 -5.17
CA ILE A 417 13.90 -14.30 -4.57
C ILE A 417 13.06 -14.94 -5.70
N PRO A 418 13.01 -16.29 -5.80
CA PRO A 418 12.49 -16.97 -6.99
C PRO A 418 11.01 -16.78 -7.29
N ASN A 419 10.24 -16.35 -6.30
CA ASN A 419 8.80 -16.09 -6.38
C ASN A 419 8.44 -14.60 -6.16
N ALA A 420 9.42 -13.70 -6.21
CA ALA A 420 9.19 -12.27 -6.19
C ALA A 420 8.77 -11.73 -7.55
N TYR A 421 7.85 -10.77 -7.56
CA TYR A 421 7.47 -9.95 -8.69
C TYR A 421 7.79 -8.50 -8.35
N ASN A 422 8.53 -7.83 -9.21
CA ASN A 422 8.88 -6.43 -9.05
C ASN A 422 7.85 -5.56 -9.75
N PHE A 423 6.91 -5.03 -8.98
CA PHE A 423 5.97 -4.01 -9.40
C PHE A 423 6.65 -2.66 -9.23
N HIS A 424 7.42 -2.29 -10.27
CA HIS A 424 8.15 -1.03 -10.32
C HIS A 424 7.35 0.00 -11.11
N SER A 425 7.76 1.26 -11.05
CA SER A 425 7.14 2.31 -11.85
C SER A 425 8.19 3.18 -12.53
N THR A 426 8.09 3.30 -13.86
CA THR A 426 8.97 4.20 -14.63
C THR A 426 8.65 5.69 -14.44
N GLY A 427 7.48 6.00 -13.84
CA GLY A 427 7.04 7.36 -13.55
C GLY A 427 7.30 7.82 -12.12
N GLU A 428 7.97 6.99 -11.32
CA GLU A 428 8.19 7.17 -9.89
C GLU A 428 9.08 8.40 -9.61
N GLU A 429 8.70 9.19 -8.59
CA GLU A 429 9.34 10.44 -8.18
C GLU A 429 10.32 10.30 -7.00
N VAL A 430 10.02 9.51 -5.95
CA VAL A 430 10.81 9.42 -4.70
C VAL A 430 12.08 8.57 -4.86
N LEU A 431 11.93 7.42 -5.51
CA LEU A 431 12.93 6.44 -5.93
C LEU A 431 13.55 6.73 -7.31
N LYS A 432 13.08 7.79 -8.00
CA LYS A 432 13.61 8.28 -9.27
C LYS A 432 15.13 8.19 -9.35
N ASN A 433 15.62 7.70 -10.49
CA ASN A 433 17.05 7.47 -10.72
C ASN A 433 17.91 8.71 -10.45
N GLY A 434 19.08 8.47 -9.87
CA GLY A 434 20.10 9.50 -9.69
C GLY A 434 20.62 10.00 -11.04
N ASP A 435 21.03 11.27 -11.07
CA ASP A 435 21.68 11.91 -12.22
C ASP A 435 23.17 12.19 -11.98
N GLY A 436 23.72 11.62 -10.90
CA GLY A 436 25.08 11.88 -10.45
C GLY A 436 25.26 13.16 -9.63
N THR A 437 24.20 13.86 -9.25
CA THR A 437 24.25 14.96 -8.26
C THR A 437 23.53 14.58 -6.98
N VAL A 438 23.97 15.15 -5.85
CA VAL A 438 23.31 14.99 -4.55
C VAL A 438 22.10 15.94 -4.53
N PRO A 439 20.87 15.43 -4.37
CA PRO A 439 19.71 16.32 -4.20
C PRO A 439 19.88 17.25 -2.98
N GLY A 440 19.38 18.48 -3.07
CA GLY A 440 19.40 19.40 -1.94
C GLY A 440 18.34 19.04 -0.89
N THR A 441 18.67 19.06 0.39
CA THR A 441 17.75 18.68 1.49
C THR A 441 16.43 19.47 1.47
N ILE A 442 16.50 20.80 1.30
CA ILE A 442 15.30 21.65 1.21
C ILE A 442 14.50 21.33 -0.06
N GLY A 443 15.19 21.12 -1.19
CA GLY A 443 14.56 20.82 -2.47
C GLY A 443 13.74 19.54 -2.44
N VAL A 444 14.25 18.48 -1.82
CA VAL A 444 13.52 17.22 -1.61
C VAL A 444 12.25 17.46 -0.78
N ALA A 445 12.36 18.20 0.33
CA ALA A 445 11.21 18.49 1.19
C ALA A 445 10.12 19.35 0.49
N THR A 446 10.50 20.24 -0.41
CA THR A 446 9.56 21.14 -1.12
C THR A 446 9.05 20.59 -2.45
N SER A 447 9.62 19.49 -2.96
CA SER A 447 9.25 18.89 -4.26
C SER A 447 8.34 17.67 -4.13
N GLY A 448 7.80 17.41 -2.93
CA GLY A 448 7.04 16.18 -2.69
C GLY A 448 7.91 14.93 -2.61
N GLY A 449 9.22 15.08 -2.31
CA GLY A 449 10.12 13.96 -2.11
C GLY A 449 10.89 13.50 -3.36
N VAL A 450 10.89 14.27 -4.45
CA VAL A 450 11.59 13.89 -5.69
C VAL A 450 13.05 13.52 -5.39
N ARG A 451 13.44 12.29 -5.76
CA ARG A 451 14.77 11.69 -5.53
C ARG A 451 15.20 11.62 -4.06
N ALA A 452 14.26 11.57 -3.11
CA ALA A 452 14.59 11.47 -1.69
C ALA A 452 15.42 10.23 -1.36
N TRP A 453 15.19 9.10 -2.04
CA TRP A 453 16.00 7.90 -1.81
C TRP A 453 17.46 8.08 -2.25
N VAL A 454 17.69 8.72 -3.41
CA VAL A 454 19.04 9.10 -3.87
C VAL A 454 19.72 10.02 -2.85
N LYS A 455 18.99 10.98 -2.30
CA LYS A 455 19.50 11.85 -1.23
C LYS A 455 19.96 11.05 -0.02
N ASN A 456 19.13 10.13 0.46
CA ASN A 456 19.45 9.30 1.62
C ASN A 456 20.69 8.42 1.38
N GLU A 457 20.84 7.79 0.21
CA GLU A 457 22.02 6.95 -0.06
C GLU A 457 23.30 7.76 -0.31
N MET A 458 23.21 8.89 -1.03
CA MET A 458 24.37 9.75 -1.28
C MET A 458 24.82 10.54 -0.05
N SER A 459 23.96 10.68 0.97
CA SER A 459 24.29 11.46 2.17
C SER A 459 24.55 10.60 3.41
N LYS A 460 24.58 9.26 3.27
CA LYS A 460 24.99 8.38 4.36
C LYS A 460 26.34 8.78 4.93
N GLY A 461 26.49 8.64 6.23
CA GLY A 461 27.69 9.02 6.96
C GLY A 461 27.78 10.50 7.33
N PHE A 462 27.03 11.40 6.68
CA PHE A 462 27.00 12.80 7.12
C PHE A 462 26.06 13.00 8.32
N SER A 463 26.47 13.88 9.23
CA SER A 463 25.60 14.44 10.26
C SER A 463 24.69 15.54 9.67
N PHE A 464 23.64 15.96 10.40
CA PHE A 464 22.77 17.05 9.95
C PHE A 464 23.55 18.32 9.52
N GLY A 465 24.54 18.74 10.32
CA GLY A 465 25.35 19.92 10.04
C GLY A 465 26.24 19.82 8.78
N THR A 466 26.40 18.62 8.23
CA THR A 466 27.22 18.31 7.05
C THR A 466 26.38 17.80 5.86
N GLY A 467 25.05 17.87 5.95
CA GLY A 467 24.15 17.55 4.84
C GLY A 467 23.44 16.20 4.95
N GLY A 468 23.58 15.49 6.07
CA GLY A 468 22.83 14.28 6.43
C GLY A 468 21.45 14.55 7.06
N GLY A 469 20.85 13.49 7.61
CA GLY A 469 19.52 13.52 8.24
C GLY A 469 19.51 14.19 9.62
N LEU A 470 18.36 14.74 10.01
CA LEU A 470 18.12 15.19 11.38
C LEU A 470 18.09 13.97 12.32
N PHE A 471 18.64 14.11 13.53
CA PHE A 471 18.72 13.06 14.57
C PHE A 471 19.70 11.89 14.30
N HIS A 472 20.41 11.91 13.17
CA HIS A 472 21.41 10.90 12.83
C HIS A 472 22.85 11.34 13.20
N ASN A 473 23.62 10.43 13.81
CA ASN A 473 25.05 10.62 14.06
C ASN A 473 25.84 10.08 12.85
N GLY A 474 26.62 10.94 12.20
CA GLY A 474 27.37 10.55 11.01
C GLY A 474 28.46 9.51 11.30
N THR A 475 28.36 8.33 10.68
CA THR A 475 29.37 7.25 10.74
C THR A 475 29.45 6.52 9.40
N GLY A 476 30.63 6.05 8.99
CA GLY A 476 30.79 5.41 7.68
C GLY A 476 30.44 6.31 6.51
N GLY A 477 29.80 5.71 5.51
CA GLY A 477 29.19 6.39 4.37
C GLY A 477 30.19 7.18 3.54
N TRP A 478 29.92 8.48 3.42
CA TRP A 478 30.70 9.41 2.61
C TRP A 478 31.41 10.50 3.43
N ASP A 479 31.40 10.41 4.76
CA ASP A 479 32.13 11.37 5.61
C ASP A 479 33.58 10.94 5.79
N PHE A 480 34.51 11.90 5.76
CA PHE A 480 35.94 11.62 5.64
C PHE A 480 36.59 11.33 6.99
N ASN A 481 37.33 10.22 7.11
CA ASN A 481 38.10 9.95 8.32
C ASN A 481 39.37 10.80 8.40
N GLY A 482 39.40 11.71 9.37
CA GLY A 482 40.54 12.58 9.65
C GLY A 482 41.87 11.87 9.93
N TYR A 483 41.87 10.56 10.26
CA TYR A 483 43.09 9.74 10.35
C TYR A 483 43.97 9.85 9.10
N TRP A 484 43.34 9.99 7.93
CA TRP A 484 44.05 10.01 6.66
C TRP A 484 44.50 11.39 6.22
N ASP A 485 44.19 12.46 6.98
CA ASP A 485 44.59 13.83 6.67
C ASP A 485 46.08 13.96 6.38
N VAL A 486 46.41 14.90 5.49
CA VAL A 486 47.80 15.29 5.20
C VAL A 486 47.99 16.78 5.49
N THR A 487 49.09 17.11 6.14
CA THR A 487 49.49 18.51 6.37
C THR A 487 50.47 18.94 5.29
N THR A 488 50.06 19.89 4.46
CA THR A 488 50.91 20.50 3.43
C THR A 488 51.36 21.88 3.89
N TRP A 489 52.65 22.19 3.74
CA TRP A 489 53.19 23.50 4.07
C TRP A 489 53.13 24.45 2.88
N TYR A 490 52.45 25.59 3.04
CA TYR A 490 52.40 26.66 2.05
C TYR A 490 53.20 27.88 2.55
N PRO A 491 54.21 28.38 1.79
CA PRO A 491 55.12 29.44 2.25
C PRO A 491 54.46 30.74 2.73
N MET A 492 53.22 31.04 2.32
CA MET A 492 52.48 32.27 2.70
C MET A 492 51.29 32.02 3.64
N VAL A 493 50.91 30.76 3.89
CA VAL A 493 49.68 30.40 4.63
C VAL A 493 49.99 29.51 5.84
N GLY A 494 51.17 28.89 5.91
CA GLY A 494 51.55 27.95 6.96
C GLY A 494 51.09 26.52 6.66
N PRO A 495 50.98 25.65 7.68
CA PRO A 495 50.54 24.27 7.51
C PRO A 495 49.02 24.25 7.30
N VAL A 496 48.58 23.66 6.20
CA VAL A 496 47.17 23.41 5.93
C VAL A 496 46.95 21.92 5.99
N THR A 497 46.11 21.48 6.92
CA THR A 497 45.64 20.10 7.02
C THR A 497 44.40 19.93 6.17
N GLY A 498 44.34 18.87 5.40
CA GLY A 498 43.14 18.48 4.69
C GLY A 498 43.23 17.09 4.11
N ARG A 499 42.14 16.72 3.42
CA ARG A 499 41.94 15.39 2.85
C ARG A 499 43.14 14.97 1.99
N ARG A 500 43.60 13.74 2.21
CA ARG A 500 44.67 13.12 1.40
C ARG A 500 44.31 13.16 -0.09
N PRO A 501 45.14 13.73 -0.97
CA PRO A 501 44.82 13.80 -2.40
C PRO A 501 44.66 12.41 -3.05
N PRO A 502 43.84 12.27 -4.11
CA PRO A 502 43.54 10.98 -4.72
C PRO A 502 44.76 10.13 -5.09
N ALA A 503 45.78 10.74 -5.70
CA ALA A 503 47.00 10.04 -6.10
C ALA A 503 47.78 9.44 -4.91
N GLN A 504 47.73 10.09 -3.74
CA GLN A 504 48.35 9.60 -2.51
C GLN A 504 47.44 8.60 -1.79
N ALA A 505 46.12 8.82 -1.81
CA ALA A 505 45.17 7.87 -1.22
C ALA A 505 45.16 6.53 -1.96
N ALA A 506 45.37 6.54 -3.29
CA ALA A 506 45.48 5.33 -4.10
C ALA A 506 46.65 4.41 -3.70
N THR A 507 47.67 4.92 -2.99
CA THR A 507 48.79 4.09 -2.53
C THR A 507 48.56 3.44 -1.17
N ILE A 508 47.44 3.73 -0.49
CA ILE A 508 47.10 3.11 0.81
C ILE A 508 46.95 1.59 0.64
N PRO A 509 47.69 0.76 1.40
CA PRO A 509 47.51 -0.69 1.46
C PRO A 509 46.11 -1.07 1.99
N LEU A 510 45.53 -2.15 1.44
CA LEU A 510 44.21 -2.63 1.90
C LEU A 510 44.22 -3.02 3.39
N ALA A 511 45.33 -3.57 3.89
CA ALA A 511 45.45 -3.95 5.30
C ALA A 511 45.31 -2.76 6.26
N ASP A 512 45.79 -1.57 5.87
CA ASP A 512 45.68 -0.40 6.73
C ASP A 512 44.22 0.13 6.81
N LEU A 513 43.42 -0.14 5.77
CA LEU A 513 42.00 0.24 5.67
C LEU A 513 41.08 -0.65 6.49
N GLU A 514 41.57 -1.80 6.98
CA GLU A 514 40.82 -2.67 7.89
C GLU A 514 40.60 -1.96 9.23
N GLU A 515 41.68 -1.47 9.84
CA GLU A 515 41.68 -0.78 11.12
C GLU A 515 41.27 0.69 11.00
N ASN A 516 41.70 1.35 9.93
CA ASN A 516 41.47 2.78 9.72
C ASN A 516 40.78 2.99 8.36
N PRO A 517 39.45 2.87 8.27
CA PRO A 517 38.72 3.08 7.02
C PRO A 517 38.98 4.48 6.46
N PHE A 518 38.90 4.65 5.14
CA PHE A 518 39.12 5.95 4.49
C PHE A 518 38.02 6.98 4.81
N PHE A 519 36.81 6.47 5.04
CA PHE A 519 35.65 7.20 5.56
C PHE A 519 35.54 6.99 7.07
N GLU A 520 34.76 7.84 7.75
CA GLU A 520 34.56 7.75 9.20
C GLU A 520 34.28 6.30 9.65
N PRO A 521 34.86 5.83 10.75
CA PRO A 521 34.60 4.47 11.24
C PRO A 521 33.10 4.21 11.45
N PHE A 522 32.70 2.94 11.37
CA PHE A 522 31.36 2.53 11.77
C PHE A 522 31.15 2.81 13.26
N GLU A 523 29.91 3.10 13.67
CA GLU A 523 29.59 3.37 15.08
C GLU A 523 30.05 2.22 16.00
N ASN A 524 29.90 0.97 15.53
CA ASN A 524 30.50 -0.18 16.19
C ASN A 524 31.93 -0.38 15.71
N GLU A 525 32.87 0.25 16.41
CA GLU A 525 34.31 0.21 16.10
C GLU A 525 34.89 -1.21 16.05
N LYS A 526 34.23 -2.21 16.66
CA LYS A 526 34.70 -3.61 16.64
C LYS A 526 34.80 -4.20 15.24
N PHE A 527 34.04 -3.68 14.27
CA PHE A 527 34.16 -4.12 12.87
C PHE A 527 35.58 -3.89 12.30
N HIS A 528 36.28 -2.88 12.80
CA HIS A 528 37.63 -2.50 12.41
C HIS A 528 38.72 -3.19 13.24
N ASP A 529 38.35 -3.93 14.29
CA ASP A 529 39.31 -4.68 15.10
C ASP A 529 39.70 -6.01 14.40
N PRO A 530 41.00 -6.29 14.18
CA PRO A 530 41.44 -7.51 13.50
C PRO A 530 41.10 -8.82 14.23
N ALA A 531 40.92 -8.78 15.55
CA ALA A 531 40.58 -9.93 16.38
C ALA A 531 39.07 -10.09 16.60
N LEU A 532 38.33 -8.99 16.70
CA LEU A 532 36.89 -9.00 17.02
C LEU A 532 35.98 -8.85 15.79
N GLY A 533 36.46 -8.23 14.71
CA GLY A 533 35.64 -7.79 13.58
C GLY A 533 34.86 -8.92 12.90
N SER A 534 35.50 -10.07 12.68
CA SER A 534 34.80 -11.24 12.10
C SER A 534 33.72 -11.80 13.05
N ALA A 535 33.93 -11.77 14.36
CA ALA A 535 32.92 -12.21 15.33
C ALA A 535 31.74 -11.24 15.37
N GLU A 536 32.02 -9.93 15.35
CA GLU A 536 31.00 -8.89 15.35
C GLU A 536 30.16 -8.91 14.07
N ALA A 537 30.79 -9.11 12.90
CA ALA A 537 30.10 -9.31 11.62
C ALA A 537 29.27 -10.61 11.53
N GLY A 538 29.31 -11.44 12.57
CA GLY A 538 28.38 -12.56 12.74
C GLY A 538 27.06 -12.18 13.41
N LYS A 539 26.92 -10.96 13.92
CA LYS A 539 25.70 -10.49 14.60
C LYS A 539 24.79 -9.79 13.61
N TYR A 540 23.58 -10.33 13.44
CA TYR A 540 22.61 -9.84 12.47
C TYR A 540 22.23 -8.38 12.68
N ASP A 541 21.94 -7.97 13.92
CA ASP A 541 21.52 -6.60 14.27
C ASP A 541 22.61 -5.57 13.94
N GLU A 542 23.85 -5.84 14.36
CA GLU A 542 25.01 -4.97 14.11
C GLU A 542 25.30 -4.81 12.61
N VAL A 543 25.21 -5.88 11.83
CA VAL A 543 25.39 -5.82 10.37
C VAL A 543 24.24 -5.07 9.70
N SER A 544 23.02 -5.28 10.17
CA SER A 544 21.82 -4.59 9.65
C SER A 544 21.87 -3.10 9.92
N LYS A 545 22.34 -2.69 11.10
CA LYS A 545 22.60 -1.29 11.45
C LYS A 545 23.67 -0.68 10.55
N ALA A 546 24.79 -1.38 10.33
CA ALA A 546 25.84 -0.91 9.42
C ALA A 546 25.33 -0.76 7.97
N LEU A 547 24.49 -1.67 7.48
CA LEU A 547 23.85 -1.55 6.15
C LEU A 547 22.91 -0.35 6.06
N ALA A 548 22.12 -0.13 7.12
CA ALA A 548 21.15 0.94 7.21
C ALA A 548 21.83 2.32 7.22
N GLU A 549 22.82 2.51 8.08
CA GLU A 549 23.36 3.82 8.44
C GLU A 549 24.69 4.14 7.75
N SER A 550 25.56 3.13 7.60
CA SER A 550 26.96 3.35 7.23
C SER A 550 27.28 2.94 5.80
N LEU A 551 26.65 1.91 5.23
CA LEU A 551 26.99 1.38 3.91
C LEU A 551 26.03 1.91 2.82
N PRO A 552 26.49 2.78 1.90
CA PRO A 552 25.67 3.28 0.80
C PRO A 552 25.39 2.19 -0.24
N ALA A 553 24.17 2.18 -0.76
CA ALA A 553 23.87 1.49 -2.00
C ALA A 553 24.46 2.25 -3.21
N LEU A 554 24.90 1.51 -4.21
CA LEU A 554 25.49 2.07 -5.43
C LEU A 554 24.61 1.90 -6.68
N THR A 555 23.59 1.07 -6.66
CA THR A 555 22.66 0.96 -7.81
C THR A 555 21.39 1.76 -7.59
N PHE A 556 20.63 2.00 -8.66
CA PHE A 556 19.28 2.56 -8.55
C PHE A 556 18.34 1.68 -7.71
N ALA A 557 17.21 2.25 -7.30
CA ALA A 557 16.16 1.55 -6.59
C ALA A 557 15.44 0.56 -7.50
N ALA A 558 15.08 -0.60 -6.96
CA ALA A 558 14.25 -1.60 -7.62
C ALA A 558 12.83 -1.08 -7.91
N GLY A 559 12.32 -0.14 -7.12
CA GLY A 559 10.99 0.45 -7.31
C GLY A 559 10.84 1.31 -8.57
N SER A 560 11.92 1.80 -9.16
CA SER A 560 11.86 2.55 -10.44
C SER A 560 12.41 1.79 -11.63
N ASN A 561 12.91 0.56 -11.43
CA ASN A 561 13.70 -0.15 -12.44
C ASN A 561 13.45 -1.67 -12.39
N PRO A 562 13.51 -2.35 -13.55
CA PRO A 562 13.46 -3.80 -13.56
C PRO A 562 14.71 -4.41 -12.89
N ILE A 563 14.50 -5.49 -12.14
CA ILE A 563 15.55 -6.37 -11.64
C ILE A 563 15.79 -7.46 -12.68
N GLN A 564 16.94 -7.43 -13.36
CA GLN A 564 17.20 -8.28 -14.52
C GLN A 564 16.96 -9.78 -14.25
N ILE A 565 17.37 -10.31 -13.09
CA ILE A 565 17.23 -11.73 -12.76
C ILE A 565 15.76 -12.17 -12.54
N PHE A 566 14.82 -11.23 -12.41
CA PHE A 566 13.40 -11.53 -12.29
C PHE A 566 12.72 -11.77 -13.65
N ASN A 567 13.41 -11.48 -14.76
CA ASN A 567 12.91 -11.72 -16.13
C ASN A 567 11.50 -11.13 -16.34
N THR A 568 10.53 -11.97 -16.70
CA THR A 568 9.12 -11.60 -16.95
C THR A 568 8.34 -11.21 -15.70
N ARG A 569 8.94 -11.31 -14.50
CA ARG A 569 8.32 -10.89 -13.23
C ARG A 569 8.63 -9.43 -12.89
N ASN A 570 9.05 -8.62 -13.86
CA ASN A 570 9.11 -7.16 -13.74
C ASN A 570 7.87 -6.58 -14.41
N ILE A 571 7.05 -5.89 -13.63
CA ILE A 571 5.77 -5.33 -14.04
C ILE A 571 5.85 -3.82 -13.83
N ASP A 572 5.81 -3.06 -14.92
CA ASP A 572 5.78 -1.60 -14.84
C ASP A 572 4.35 -1.12 -14.56
N MET A 573 4.10 -0.64 -13.34
CA MET A 573 2.79 -0.15 -12.91
C MET A 573 2.32 1.07 -13.70
N MET A 574 3.23 1.82 -14.34
CA MET A 574 2.80 2.83 -15.31
C MET A 574 2.00 2.19 -16.44
N GLY A 575 2.35 0.99 -16.90
CA GLY A 575 1.59 0.26 -17.93
C GLY A 575 0.21 -0.21 -17.45
N LEU A 576 -0.01 -0.27 -16.14
CA LEU A 576 -1.26 -0.72 -15.51
C LEU A 576 -2.16 0.45 -15.08
N ARG A 577 -1.74 1.70 -15.22
CA ARG A 577 -2.61 2.85 -14.92
C ARG A 577 -3.83 2.90 -15.86
N ASN A 578 -4.95 3.38 -15.35
CA ASN A 578 -6.14 3.67 -16.15
C ASN A 578 -6.23 5.16 -16.47
N GLY A 579 -5.21 5.69 -17.15
CA GLY A 579 -5.05 7.14 -17.32
C GLY A 579 -4.66 7.85 -16.02
N TRP A 580 -4.76 9.19 -16.01
CA TRP A 580 -4.55 10.02 -14.83
C TRP A 580 -5.58 11.15 -14.82
N PRO A 581 -5.95 11.68 -13.64
CA PRO A 581 -6.84 12.83 -13.57
C PRO A 581 -6.20 14.04 -14.25
N GLU A 582 -7.02 14.93 -14.83
CA GLU A 582 -6.53 16.12 -15.54
C GLU A 582 -5.59 16.96 -14.67
N ALA A 583 -5.94 17.11 -13.38
CA ALA A 583 -5.13 17.82 -12.39
C ALA A 583 -3.70 17.25 -12.23
N ARG A 584 -3.48 15.94 -12.41
CA ARG A 584 -2.15 15.30 -12.35
C ARG A 584 -1.30 15.64 -13.57
N THR A 585 -1.93 15.82 -14.74
CA THR A 585 -1.22 16.01 -16.02
C THR A 585 -1.16 17.48 -16.47
N ALA A 586 -1.76 18.39 -15.71
CA ALA A 586 -1.81 19.80 -16.01
C ALA A 586 -0.40 20.41 -16.24
N PRO A 587 -0.23 21.35 -17.18
CA PRO A 587 1.08 21.97 -17.46
C PRO A 587 1.72 22.70 -16.29
N THR A 588 0.94 23.05 -15.27
CA THR A 588 1.38 23.71 -14.02
C THR A 588 2.01 22.76 -13.02
N VAL A 589 1.75 21.45 -13.13
CA VAL A 589 2.35 20.43 -12.25
C VAL A 589 3.79 20.18 -12.69
N ASP A 590 4.70 20.03 -11.73
CA ASP A 590 6.09 19.64 -11.99
C ASP A 590 6.10 18.37 -12.86
N PRO A 591 6.84 18.34 -13.99
CA PRO A 591 6.96 17.14 -14.83
C PRO A 591 7.29 15.85 -14.06
N ASP A 592 8.08 15.95 -12.98
CA ASP A 592 8.46 14.81 -12.14
C ASP A 592 7.31 14.26 -11.31
N LEU A 593 6.24 15.04 -11.14
CA LEU A 593 5.05 14.69 -10.37
C LEU A 593 3.83 14.37 -11.25
N ARG A 594 4.01 14.27 -12.58
CA ARG A 594 2.96 13.89 -13.55
C ARG A 594 2.88 12.39 -13.81
N GLY A 595 3.91 11.64 -13.38
CA GLY A 595 3.96 10.19 -13.44
C GLY A 595 3.18 9.55 -12.30
N TRP A 596 3.55 8.30 -12.02
CA TRP A 596 3.11 7.56 -10.83
C TRP A 596 3.84 8.11 -9.61
N ARG A 597 3.10 8.54 -8.61
CA ARG A 597 3.70 8.97 -7.34
C ARG A 597 3.89 7.78 -6.42
N HIS A 598 4.88 7.86 -5.53
CA HIS A 598 5.36 6.74 -4.72
C HIS A 598 4.26 6.07 -3.90
N SER A 599 3.23 6.82 -3.49
CA SER A 599 2.10 6.29 -2.73
C SER A 599 0.79 6.20 -3.54
N ASP A 600 0.82 6.35 -4.87
CA ASP A 600 -0.39 6.30 -5.72
C ASP A 600 -1.11 4.95 -5.61
N ILE A 601 -0.40 3.85 -5.31
CA ILE A 601 -1.03 2.54 -5.04
C ILE A 601 -2.06 2.58 -3.90
N ARG A 602 -1.99 3.57 -3.02
CA ARG A 602 -2.95 3.82 -1.93
C ARG A 602 -3.66 5.16 -2.09
N ASN A 603 -2.96 6.25 -2.41
CA ASN A 603 -3.56 7.58 -2.42
C ASN A 603 -4.44 7.81 -3.64
N MET A 604 -4.03 7.34 -4.82
CA MET A 604 -4.81 7.59 -6.04
C MET A 604 -6.01 6.66 -6.07
N ALA A 605 -7.20 7.21 -6.30
CA ALA A 605 -8.47 6.46 -6.40
C ALA A 605 -8.34 5.16 -7.21
N TYR A 606 -9.04 4.12 -6.75
CA TYR A 606 -9.05 2.78 -7.33
C TYR A 606 -9.27 2.78 -8.85
N LEU A 607 -10.11 3.69 -9.35
CA LEU A 607 -10.35 3.93 -10.78
C LEU A 607 -9.08 3.96 -11.63
N TYR A 608 -8.02 4.60 -11.14
CA TYR A 608 -6.77 4.79 -11.86
C TYR A 608 -5.76 3.67 -11.66
N THR A 609 -5.93 2.84 -10.62
CA THR A 609 -4.94 1.84 -10.17
C THR A 609 -5.45 0.40 -10.16
N HIS A 610 -6.73 0.16 -10.43
CA HIS A 610 -7.39 -1.16 -10.31
C HIS A 610 -6.64 -2.29 -11.02
N LYS A 611 -6.05 -2.04 -12.19
CA LYS A 611 -5.34 -3.09 -12.94
C LYS A 611 -4.09 -3.62 -12.24
N VAL A 612 -3.53 -2.89 -11.27
CA VAL A 612 -2.45 -3.42 -10.42
C VAL A 612 -3.00 -4.48 -9.48
N PHE A 613 -4.18 -4.25 -8.90
CA PHE A 613 -4.85 -5.19 -8.02
C PHE A 613 -5.36 -6.40 -8.80
N ASP A 614 -5.93 -6.20 -10.00
CA ASP A 614 -6.30 -7.29 -10.91
C ASP A 614 -5.08 -8.19 -11.23
N GLU A 615 -3.91 -7.59 -11.42
CA GLU A 615 -2.66 -8.34 -11.61
C GLU A 615 -2.26 -9.12 -10.35
N PHE A 616 -2.43 -8.57 -9.14
CA PHE A 616 -2.23 -9.34 -7.90
C PHE A 616 -3.18 -10.54 -7.80
N ILE A 617 -4.45 -10.35 -8.18
CA ILE A 617 -5.45 -11.42 -8.19
C ILE A 617 -5.05 -12.49 -9.19
N ASN A 618 -4.71 -12.12 -10.43
CA ASN A 618 -4.33 -13.05 -11.48
C ASN A 618 -3.09 -13.88 -11.12
N GLN A 619 -2.04 -13.26 -10.59
CA GLN A 619 -0.81 -13.95 -10.19
C GLN A 619 -1.02 -14.85 -8.97
N GLY A 620 -1.87 -14.44 -8.02
CA GLY A 620 -2.16 -15.18 -6.80
C GLY A 620 -3.33 -16.16 -6.93
N LYS A 621 -4.09 -16.07 -8.03
CA LYS A 621 -5.41 -16.69 -8.21
C LYS A 621 -6.33 -16.41 -7.04
N LEU A 622 -6.41 -15.16 -6.59
CA LEU A 622 -7.04 -14.83 -5.30
C LEU A 622 -8.57 -14.80 -5.35
N ASP A 623 -9.14 -14.89 -6.54
CA ASP A 623 -10.54 -15.10 -6.91
C ASP A 623 -11.01 -16.58 -6.75
N GLN A 624 -10.10 -17.53 -6.98
CA GLN A 624 -10.37 -18.98 -7.11
C GLN A 624 -10.13 -19.82 -5.87
#